data_AF-E1II37-F1
#
_entry.id   AF-E1II37-F1
#
_cell.length_a   1.000
_cell.length_b   1.000
_cell.length_c   1.000
_cell.angle_alpha   90.00
_cell.angle_beta   90.00
_cell.angle_gamma   90.00
#
_symmetry.space_group_name_H-M   'P 1'
#
loop_
_entity.id
_entity.type
_entity.pdbx_description
1 polymer ?
#
loop_
_entity_poly.entity_id
_entity_poly.type
_entity_poly.pdbx_seq_one_letter_code
_entity_poly.pdbx_strand_id
1 'polypeptide(L)'
;MTQMMNTAAIAAVPSGTRSHSGDDLSRMDLGALMRHCAVESRLFYDHQEYDPRFAYELFRRALVERNEDAWEQIYQHYFQLVEHWVRRTGAFTVSGETSDFFVSAAFTRFWRAIPAERFGSFPTLASLLNYLRRCASCVVIDSARAQSYADILPEESINWNNQKFAHADEEATERVSRVEFWKLVDGLLQNEAERVIVRCSFLLGMKPGDIFAERSDLFTDITEVYAIKRNILVRLRRNPELQGLY
;
A
#
# COMPACT_ATOMS: atom_id res chain seq x y z
N MET A 1 -34.74 -53.51 25.22
CA MET A 1 -34.18 -52.49 26.13
C MET A 1 -32.70 -52.41 25.86
N THR A 2 -32.21 -51.67 24.86
CA THR A 2 -32.33 -50.22 24.57
C THR A 2 -31.43 -49.37 25.46
N GLN A 3 -30.25 -48.99 24.93
CA GLN A 3 -29.64 -47.65 24.95
C GLN A 3 -28.28 -47.74 24.22
N MET A 4 -28.20 -47.51 22.91
CA MET A 4 -28.15 -46.23 22.18
C MET A 4 -27.01 -45.28 22.58
N MET A 5 -25.96 -45.35 21.76
CA MET A 5 -24.97 -44.31 21.47
C MET A 5 -25.71 -43.03 21.01
N ASN A 6 -25.39 -41.89 21.61
CA ASN A 6 -25.92 -40.59 21.19
C ASN A 6 -24.82 -39.80 20.49
N THR A 7 -24.87 -39.81 19.16
CA THR A 7 -24.07 -38.96 18.27
C THR A 7 -24.67 -37.56 18.29
N ALA A 8 -23.99 -36.61 18.94
CA ALA A 8 -24.37 -35.20 18.91
C ALA A 8 -24.16 -34.65 17.48
N ALA A 9 -25.25 -34.32 16.83
CA ALA A 9 -25.28 -33.64 15.54
C ALA A 9 -24.61 -32.26 15.65
N ILE A 10 -23.54 -32.07 14.89
CA ILE A 10 -22.96 -30.76 14.61
C ILE A 10 -23.95 -30.05 13.68
N ALA A 11 -24.65 -29.05 14.22
CA ALA A 11 -25.50 -28.17 13.43
C ALA A 11 -24.62 -27.39 12.45
N ALA A 12 -24.77 -27.69 11.16
CA ALA A 12 -24.18 -26.92 10.07
C ALA A 12 -24.73 -25.49 10.13
N VAL A 13 -23.86 -24.53 10.44
CA VAL A 13 -24.14 -23.11 10.26
C VAL A 13 -24.27 -22.87 8.75
N PRO A 14 -25.35 -22.25 8.27
CA PRO A 14 -25.53 -22.03 6.84
C PRO A 14 -24.49 -21.02 6.34
N SER A 15 -23.63 -21.47 5.42
CA SER A 15 -22.76 -20.65 4.59
C SER A 15 -23.61 -19.77 3.66
N GLY A 16 -24.24 -18.75 4.24
CA GLY A 16 -24.89 -17.70 3.48
C GLY A 16 -23.82 -16.74 2.98
N THR A 17 -23.63 -16.70 1.66
CA THR A 17 -22.89 -15.66 0.95
C THR A 17 -23.53 -14.31 1.31
N ARG A 18 -22.98 -13.62 2.32
CA ARG A 18 -23.44 -12.29 2.73
C ARG A 18 -22.93 -11.28 1.71
N SER A 19 -23.59 -11.21 0.56
CA SER A 19 -23.36 -10.13 -0.39
C SER A 19 -23.99 -8.85 0.18
N HIS A 20 -23.23 -8.10 0.97
CA HIS A 20 -23.60 -6.74 1.32
C HIS A 20 -23.34 -5.83 0.11
N SER A 21 -24.35 -5.07 -0.32
CA SER A 21 -24.24 -4.06 -1.36
C SER A 21 -23.23 -2.99 -0.93
N GLY A 22 -22.49 -2.38 -1.86
CA GLY A 22 -21.58 -1.26 -1.52
C GLY A 22 -22.30 -0.09 -0.83
N ASP A 23 -23.58 0.11 -1.15
CA ASP A 23 -24.43 1.13 -0.53
C ASP A 23 -24.81 0.80 0.93
N ASP A 24 -24.93 -0.49 1.28
CA ASP A 24 -25.23 -0.95 2.64
C ASP A 24 -24.04 -0.77 3.59
N LEU A 25 -22.81 -0.95 3.07
CA LEU A 25 -21.58 -0.77 3.83
C LEU A 25 -21.32 0.71 4.17
N SER A 26 -21.62 1.61 3.24
CA SER A 26 -21.47 3.06 3.46
C SER A 26 -22.37 3.60 4.57
N ARG A 27 -23.53 2.97 4.79
CA ARG A 27 -24.51 3.34 5.83
C ARG A 27 -24.31 2.63 7.17
N MET A 28 -23.41 1.66 7.22
CA MET A 28 -23.13 0.89 8.42
C MET A 28 -22.53 1.77 9.52
N ASP A 29 -22.91 1.56 10.78
CA ASP A 29 -22.27 2.24 11.91
C ASP A 29 -20.77 1.90 11.97
N LEU A 30 -19.93 2.87 12.36
CA LEU A 30 -18.47 2.67 12.41
C LEU A 30 -18.08 1.56 13.39
N GLY A 31 -18.73 1.47 14.54
CA GLY A 31 -18.49 0.40 15.51
C GLY A 31 -18.87 -0.97 14.97
N ALA A 32 -19.94 -1.07 14.18
CA ALA A 32 -20.30 -2.30 13.49
C ALA A 32 -19.27 -2.68 12.41
N LEU A 33 -18.82 -1.69 11.61
CA LEU A 33 -17.81 -1.88 10.58
C LEU A 33 -16.47 -2.37 11.17
N MET A 34 -16.03 -1.79 12.29
CA MET A 34 -14.82 -2.20 13.00
C MET A 34 -14.91 -3.64 13.51
N ARG A 35 -16.06 -4.04 14.09
CA ARG A 35 -16.30 -5.42 14.53
C ARG A 35 -16.23 -6.40 13.37
N HIS A 36 -16.86 -6.08 12.25
CA HIS A 36 -16.80 -6.90 11.04
C HIS A 36 -15.37 -7.00 10.51
N CYS A 37 -14.65 -5.87 10.36
CA CYS A 37 -13.26 -5.87 9.94
C CYS A 37 -12.36 -6.77 10.82
N ALA A 38 -12.54 -6.72 12.15
CA ALA A 38 -11.78 -7.56 13.06
C ALA A 38 -12.10 -9.06 12.92
N VAL A 39 -13.34 -9.42 12.61
CA VAL A 39 -13.76 -10.81 12.35
C VAL A 39 -13.19 -11.30 11.03
N GLU A 40 -13.39 -10.55 9.95
CA GLU A 40 -12.91 -10.91 8.60
C GLU A 40 -11.39 -11.09 8.56
N SER A 41 -10.67 -10.29 9.35
CA SER A 41 -9.22 -10.39 9.40
C SER A 41 -8.73 -11.65 10.11
N ARG A 42 -9.46 -12.14 11.13
CA ARG A 42 -9.16 -13.46 11.72
C ARG A 42 -9.41 -14.57 10.72
N LEU A 43 -10.52 -14.49 9.98
CA LEU A 43 -10.84 -15.45 8.90
C LEU A 43 -9.74 -15.48 7.83
N PHE A 44 -9.19 -14.32 7.46
CA PHE A 44 -8.05 -14.24 6.56
C PHE A 44 -6.81 -14.97 7.09
N TYR A 45 -6.44 -14.75 8.36
CA TYR A 45 -5.29 -15.46 8.97
C TYR A 45 -5.54 -16.97 9.10
N ASP A 46 -6.79 -17.38 9.30
CA ASP A 46 -7.23 -18.78 9.37
C ASP A 46 -7.42 -19.42 7.97
N HIS A 47 -7.08 -18.70 6.89
CA HIS A 47 -7.21 -19.14 5.48
C HIS A 47 -8.65 -19.50 5.09
N GLN A 48 -9.63 -18.86 5.73
CA GLN A 48 -11.05 -19.00 5.42
C GLN A 48 -11.50 -17.91 4.44
N GLU A 49 -12.69 -18.09 3.87
CA GLU A 49 -13.32 -17.04 3.07
C GLU A 49 -13.53 -15.81 3.95
N TYR A 50 -13.03 -14.66 3.48
CA TYR A 50 -13.14 -13.38 4.16
C TYR A 50 -13.62 -12.32 3.18
N ASP A 51 -14.28 -11.29 3.69
CA ASP A 51 -14.78 -10.18 2.90
C ASP A 51 -13.89 -8.93 3.01
N PRO A 52 -13.08 -8.60 1.97
CA PRO A 52 -12.19 -7.44 2.00
C PRO A 52 -12.95 -6.10 1.94
N ARG A 53 -14.25 -6.09 1.66
CA ARG A 53 -15.04 -4.86 1.49
C ARG A 53 -15.20 -4.09 2.81
N PHE A 54 -15.26 -4.77 3.96
CA PHE A 54 -15.34 -4.09 5.26
C PHE A 54 -14.07 -3.30 5.58
N ALA A 55 -12.90 -3.91 5.38
CA ALA A 55 -11.63 -3.22 5.54
C ALA A 55 -11.47 -2.08 4.52
N TYR A 56 -11.88 -2.30 3.26
CA TYR A 56 -11.86 -1.26 2.24
C TYR A 56 -12.71 -0.03 2.61
N GLU A 57 -13.92 -0.26 3.12
CA GLU A 57 -14.81 0.82 3.59
C GLU A 57 -14.21 1.55 4.81
N LEU A 58 -13.52 0.85 5.71
CA LEU A 58 -12.81 1.48 6.83
C LEU A 58 -11.71 2.43 6.31
N PHE A 59 -10.93 2.00 5.31
CA PHE A 59 -9.96 2.85 4.63
C PHE A 59 -10.60 4.06 3.95
N ARG A 60 -11.76 3.89 3.32
CA ARG A 60 -12.52 5.00 2.71
C ARG A 60 -12.90 6.04 3.77
N ARG A 61 -13.51 5.62 4.89
CA ARG A 61 -13.91 6.56 5.97
C ARG A 61 -12.71 7.25 6.60
N ALA A 62 -11.61 6.53 6.81
CA ALA A 62 -10.39 7.14 7.31
C ALA A 62 -9.85 8.18 6.30
N LEU A 63 -9.61 7.82 5.05
CA LEU A 63 -8.90 8.68 4.09
C LEU A 63 -9.76 9.79 3.46
N VAL A 64 -11.02 9.49 3.16
CA VAL A 64 -11.95 10.41 2.48
C VAL A 64 -12.66 11.30 3.49
N GLU A 65 -13.22 10.71 4.54
CA GLU A 65 -14.02 11.44 5.55
C GLU A 65 -13.14 11.97 6.69
N ARG A 66 -11.84 11.68 6.67
CA ARG A 66 -10.87 12.07 7.70
C ARG A 66 -11.29 11.64 9.10
N ASN A 67 -11.96 10.49 9.19
CA ASN A 67 -12.42 9.93 10.45
C ASN A 67 -11.23 9.37 11.27
N GLU A 68 -10.96 9.97 12.42
CA GLU A 68 -9.82 9.63 13.28
C GLU A 68 -9.97 8.25 13.93
N ASP A 69 -11.17 7.87 14.36
CA ASP A 69 -11.44 6.56 14.96
C ASP A 69 -11.19 5.42 13.95
N ALA A 70 -11.65 5.60 12.70
CA ALA A 70 -11.39 4.66 11.61
C ALA A 70 -9.90 4.56 11.30
N TRP A 71 -9.19 5.68 11.34
CA TRP A 71 -7.75 5.73 11.13
C TRP A 71 -6.98 5.01 12.24
N GLU A 72 -7.32 5.24 13.51
CA GLU A 72 -6.71 4.56 14.65
C GLU A 72 -6.88 3.04 14.53
N GLN A 73 -8.07 2.59 14.14
CA GLN A 73 -8.33 1.17 13.94
C GLN A 73 -7.51 0.57 12.80
N ILE A 74 -7.38 1.26 11.67
CA ILE A 74 -6.50 0.82 10.57
C ILE A 74 -5.05 0.73 11.06
N TYR A 75 -4.59 1.73 11.79
CA TYR A 75 -3.23 1.76 12.32
C TYR A 75 -2.97 0.55 13.21
N GLN A 76 -3.82 0.32 14.22
CA GLN A 76 -3.70 -0.82 15.14
C GLN A 76 -3.80 -2.17 14.38
N HIS A 77 -4.75 -2.27 13.46
CA HIS A 77 -5.04 -3.50 12.74
C HIS A 77 -3.89 -3.93 11.81
N TYR A 78 -3.32 -2.98 11.07
CA TYR A 78 -2.28 -3.26 10.08
C TYR A 78 -0.86 -3.00 10.60
N PHE A 79 -0.68 -2.56 11.86
CA PHE A 79 0.62 -2.28 12.46
C PHE A 79 1.61 -3.41 12.24
N GLN A 80 1.25 -4.62 12.69
CA GLN A 80 2.11 -5.81 12.64
C GLN A 80 2.47 -6.22 11.20
N LEU A 81 1.53 -6.04 10.27
CA LEU A 81 1.76 -6.31 8.85
C LEU A 81 2.78 -5.33 8.26
N VAL A 82 2.65 -4.05 8.56
CA VAL A 82 3.57 -3.01 8.10
C VAL A 82 4.94 -3.17 8.76
N GLU A 83 4.98 -3.49 10.05
CA GLU A 83 6.21 -3.80 10.79
C GLU A 83 6.99 -4.93 10.13
N HIS A 84 6.30 -6.01 9.74
CA HIS A 84 6.90 -7.12 9.00
C HIS A 84 7.52 -6.67 7.67
N TRP A 85 6.87 -5.78 6.92
CA TRP A 85 7.41 -5.23 5.65
C TRP A 85 8.64 -4.34 5.88
N VAL A 86 8.59 -3.49 6.92
CA VAL A 86 9.71 -2.64 7.33
C VAL A 86 10.94 -3.51 7.63
N ARG A 87 10.79 -4.51 8.51
CA ARG A 87 11.90 -5.39 8.92
C ARG A 87 12.50 -6.21 7.77
N ARG A 88 11.72 -6.52 6.74
CA ARG A 88 12.18 -7.24 5.55
C ARG A 88 12.86 -6.36 4.51
N THR A 89 12.78 -5.05 4.66
CA THR A 89 13.48 -4.12 3.78
C THR A 89 14.97 -4.15 4.16
N GLY A 90 15.84 -4.55 3.23
CA GLY A 90 17.27 -4.76 3.53
C GLY A 90 18.00 -3.52 4.08
N ALA A 91 17.48 -2.32 3.84
CA ALA A 91 18.02 -1.07 4.37
C ALA A 91 17.67 -0.81 5.86
N PHE A 92 16.76 -1.58 6.46
CA PHE A 92 16.32 -1.41 7.86
C PHE A 92 17.46 -1.57 8.87
N THR A 93 18.40 -2.50 8.62
CA THR A 93 19.53 -2.72 9.53
C THR A 93 20.54 -1.58 9.51
N VAL A 94 20.56 -0.78 8.44
CA VAL A 94 21.51 0.31 8.22
C VAL A 94 20.94 1.66 8.65
N SER A 95 19.61 1.77 8.78
CA SER A 95 18.97 3.04 9.12
C SER A 95 19.12 3.48 10.58
N GLY A 96 19.50 2.60 11.51
CA GLY A 96 19.66 2.92 12.94
C GLY A 96 18.36 3.18 13.72
N GLU A 97 17.23 3.38 13.03
CA GLU A 97 15.92 3.66 13.61
C GLU A 97 15.12 2.40 13.97
N THR A 98 14.11 2.59 14.83
CA THR A 98 13.23 1.51 15.28
C THR A 98 12.17 1.14 14.23
N SER A 99 11.63 -0.08 14.32
CA SER A 99 10.52 -0.50 13.46
C SER A 99 9.29 0.39 13.64
N ASP A 100 8.97 0.77 14.87
CA ASP A 100 7.78 1.53 15.24
C ASP A 100 7.83 2.94 14.65
N PHE A 101 9.02 3.54 14.61
CA PHE A 101 9.27 4.80 13.91
C PHE A 101 8.89 4.68 12.43
N PHE A 102 9.37 3.64 11.73
CA PHE A 102 9.07 3.45 10.31
C PHE A 102 7.62 3.08 10.04
N VAL A 103 6.98 2.30 10.91
CA VAL A 103 5.54 2.02 10.79
C VAL A 103 4.76 3.34 10.87
N SER A 104 5.05 4.16 11.88
CA SER A 104 4.43 5.48 12.06
C SER A 104 4.67 6.39 10.86
N ALA A 105 5.90 6.43 10.34
CA ALA A 105 6.27 7.22 9.17
C ALA A 105 5.57 6.73 7.89
N ALA A 106 5.44 5.42 7.71
CA ALA A 106 4.74 4.81 6.57
C ALA A 106 3.26 5.19 6.55
N PHE A 107 2.58 5.05 7.69
CA PHE A 107 1.17 5.46 7.83
C PHE A 107 0.99 6.97 7.66
N THR A 108 1.88 7.79 8.22
CA THR A 108 1.85 9.24 8.04
C THR A 108 2.00 9.62 6.57
N ARG A 109 2.95 8.99 5.86
CA ARG A 109 3.16 9.21 4.42
C ARG A 109 1.93 8.76 3.62
N PHE A 110 1.34 7.62 3.98
CA PHE A 110 0.13 7.09 3.35
C PHE A 110 -1.07 8.03 3.50
N TRP A 111 -1.31 8.52 4.73
CA TRP A 111 -2.39 9.48 5.05
C TRP A 111 -2.33 10.77 4.23
N ARG A 112 -1.11 11.28 4.03
CA ARG A 112 -0.84 12.50 3.23
C ARG A 112 -0.93 12.24 1.73
N ALA A 113 -0.52 11.06 1.28
CA ALA A 113 -0.41 10.74 -0.14
C ALA A 113 -1.75 10.46 -0.83
N ILE A 114 -2.78 10.06 -0.08
CA ILE A 114 -4.11 9.76 -0.61
C ILE A 114 -5.12 10.79 -0.09
N PRO A 115 -5.29 11.93 -0.78
CA PRO A 115 -6.44 12.80 -0.56
C PRO A 115 -7.71 12.17 -1.15
N ALA A 116 -8.88 12.68 -0.75
CA ALA A 116 -10.19 12.13 -1.10
C ALA A 116 -10.37 11.92 -2.61
N GLU A 117 -9.89 12.86 -3.43
CA GLU A 117 -10.02 12.85 -4.88
C GLU A 117 -9.20 11.72 -5.53
N ARG A 118 -8.11 11.29 -4.87
CA ARG A 118 -7.25 10.20 -5.35
C ARG A 118 -7.73 8.84 -4.88
N PHE A 119 -8.63 8.75 -3.90
CA PHE A 119 -9.09 7.46 -3.37
C PHE A 119 -9.71 6.57 -4.46
N GLY A 120 -10.45 7.16 -5.42
CA GLY A 120 -11.03 6.42 -6.55
C GLY A 120 -10.01 5.75 -7.48
N SER A 121 -8.72 6.12 -7.40
CA SER A 121 -7.65 5.42 -8.12
C SER A 121 -7.26 4.07 -7.49
N PHE A 122 -7.76 3.78 -6.29
CA PHE A 122 -7.51 2.57 -5.51
C PHE A 122 -8.82 1.80 -5.33
N PRO A 123 -9.28 1.03 -6.32
CA PRO A 123 -10.61 0.40 -6.30
C PRO A 123 -10.71 -0.82 -5.37
N THR A 124 -9.58 -1.28 -4.80
CA THR A 124 -9.55 -2.50 -3.98
C THR A 124 -8.67 -2.33 -2.74
N LEU A 125 -8.96 -3.12 -1.70
CA LEU A 125 -8.12 -3.20 -0.48
C LEU A 125 -6.68 -3.57 -0.82
N ALA A 126 -6.48 -4.50 -1.77
CA ALA A 126 -5.16 -4.92 -2.21
C ALA A 126 -4.34 -3.75 -2.78
N SER A 127 -4.97 -2.86 -3.57
CA SER A 127 -4.30 -1.68 -4.11
C SER A 127 -3.86 -0.69 -3.02
N LEU A 128 -4.69 -0.48 -1.99
CA LEU A 128 -4.36 0.35 -0.82
C LEU A 128 -3.21 -0.26 -0.01
N LEU A 129 -3.27 -1.55 0.32
CA LEU A 129 -2.23 -2.25 1.08
C LEU A 129 -0.90 -2.30 0.32
N ASN A 130 -0.94 -2.46 -1.00
CA ASN A 130 0.26 -2.39 -1.84
C ASN A 130 0.87 -0.99 -1.84
N TYR A 131 0.05 0.06 -1.84
CA TYR A 131 0.54 1.42 -1.74
C TYR A 131 1.14 1.71 -0.36
N LEU A 132 0.49 1.27 0.72
CA LEU A 132 1.03 1.34 2.08
C LEU A 132 2.37 0.58 2.22
N ARG A 133 2.49 -0.60 1.62
CA ARG A 133 3.76 -1.35 1.58
C ARG A 133 4.87 -0.54 0.90
N ARG A 134 4.57 0.19 -0.17
CA ARG A 134 5.55 1.08 -0.82
C ARG A 134 5.94 2.23 0.09
N CYS A 135 4.97 2.85 0.77
CA CYS A 135 5.27 3.88 1.76
C CYS A 135 6.26 3.35 2.80
N ALA A 136 6.04 2.13 3.31
CA ALA A 136 6.94 1.47 4.26
C ALA A 136 8.36 1.25 3.72
N SER A 137 8.50 0.74 2.48
CA SER A 137 9.83 0.59 1.88
C SER A 137 10.51 1.93 1.59
N CYS A 138 9.76 2.95 1.14
CA CYS A 138 10.31 4.28 0.86
C CYS A 138 10.87 4.91 2.13
N VAL A 139 10.10 4.95 3.23
CA VAL A 139 10.57 5.61 4.47
C VAL A 139 11.84 4.96 5.04
N VAL A 140 11.99 3.64 4.91
CA VAL A 140 13.21 2.93 5.33
C VAL A 140 14.40 3.26 4.43
N ILE A 141 14.20 3.26 3.10
CA ILE A 141 15.26 3.58 2.13
C ILE A 141 15.71 5.04 2.26
N ASP A 142 14.76 5.97 2.40
CA ASP A 142 15.02 7.40 2.52
C ASP A 142 15.82 7.69 3.80
N SER A 143 15.46 7.05 4.92
CA SER A 143 16.23 7.15 6.18
C SER A 143 17.63 6.56 6.07
N ALA A 144 17.78 5.36 5.49
CA ALA A 144 19.10 4.75 5.30
C ALA A 144 20.01 5.60 4.39
N ARG A 145 19.44 6.27 3.38
CA ARG A 145 20.16 7.22 2.54
C ARG A 145 20.60 8.44 3.34
N ALA A 146 19.69 9.08 4.09
CA ALA A 146 20.03 10.23 4.92
C ALA A 146 21.18 9.91 5.88
N GLN A 147 21.18 8.71 6.47
CA GLN A 147 22.28 8.25 7.32
C GLN A 147 23.59 8.04 6.55
N SER A 148 23.52 7.44 5.35
CA SER A 148 24.69 7.25 4.49
C SER A 148 25.31 8.58 4.03
N TYR A 149 24.50 9.62 3.80
CA TYR A 149 24.98 10.97 3.49
C TYR A 149 25.52 11.69 4.73
N ALA A 150 24.94 11.46 5.91
CA ALA A 150 25.44 11.97 7.18
C ALA A 150 26.83 11.42 7.52
N ASP A 151 27.10 10.13 7.22
CA ASP A 151 28.42 9.52 7.41
C ASP A 151 29.51 10.11 6.47
N ILE A 152 29.11 10.80 5.39
CA ILE A 152 30.01 11.41 4.40
C ILE A 152 30.30 12.90 4.73
N LEU A 153 29.48 13.55 5.57
CA LEU A 153 29.59 14.98 5.88
C LEU A 153 30.19 15.23 7.27
N PRO A 154 31.13 16.19 7.45
CA PRO A 154 31.66 16.54 8.76
C PRO A 154 30.56 16.98 9.73
N GLU A 155 30.62 16.45 10.96
CA GLU A 155 29.63 16.58 12.04
C GLU A 155 29.20 18.04 12.33
N GLU A 156 30.08 19.00 12.05
CA GLU A 156 29.87 20.46 12.23
C GLU A 156 28.88 21.08 11.21
N SER A 157 28.51 20.36 10.14
CA SER A 157 27.59 20.84 9.11
C SER A 157 26.12 20.43 9.32
N ILE A 158 25.84 19.62 10.35
CA ILE A 158 24.52 19.00 10.56
C ILE A 158 23.69 19.82 11.55
N ASN A 159 22.86 20.72 11.03
CA ASN A 159 21.80 21.35 11.83
C ASN A 159 20.60 20.39 11.97
N TRP A 160 20.66 19.52 12.99
CA TRP A 160 19.63 18.55 13.36
C TRP A 160 18.23 19.16 13.61
N ASN A 161 18.15 20.48 13.83
CA ASN A 161 16.89 21.14 14.11
C ASN A 161 16.10 21.54 12.85
N ASN A 162 16.70 21.41 11.65
CA ASN A 162 16.07 21.79 10.39
C ASN A 162 15.34 20.63 9.68
N GLN A 163 15.40 19.42 10.24
CA GLN A 163 14.78 18.20 9.68
C GLN A 163 13.52 17.80 10.44
N LYS A 164 12.85 18.76 11.10
CA LYS A 164 11.54 18.56 11.71
C LYS A 164 10.48 19.25 10.87
N PHE A 165 9.72 18.42 10.16
CA PHE A 165 8.53 18.74 9.37
C PHE A 165 8.82 19.53 8.10
N ALA A 166 8.74 18.82 6.97
CA ALA A 166 8.68 19.41 5.63
C ALA A 166 7.78 20.66 5.66
N HIS A 167 8.40 21.82 5.46
CA HIS A 167 7.71 23.09 5.40
C HIS A 167 6.73 23.05 4.21
N ALA A 168 5.61 23.77 4.31
CA ALA A 168 4.58 23.83 3.25
C ALA A 168 5.15 24.24 1.86
N ASP A 169 6.29 24.90 1.85
CA ASP A 169 7.05 25.25 0.64
C ASP A 169 7.74 24.03 0.01
N GLU A 170 8.30 23.14 0.84
CA GLU A 170 8.91 21.86 0.43
C GLU A 170 7.85 20.87 -0.07
N GLU A 171 6.65 20.89 0.52
CA GLU A 171 5.51 20.10 0.02
C GLU A 171 5.03 20.60 -1.36
N ALA A 172 5.13 21.89 -1.65
CA ALA A 172 4.83 22.45 -2.97
C ALA A 172 5.91 22.07 -4.00
N THR A 173 7.20 22.17 -3.65
CA THR A 173 8.30 21.69 -4.50
C THR A 173 8.26 20.18 -4.70
N GLU A 174 7.92 19.38 -3.68
CA GLU A 174 7.71 17.93 -3.80
C GLU A 174 6.50 17.59 -4.69
N ARG A 175 5.42 18.36 -4.62
CA ARG A 175 4.26 18.17 -5.52
C ARG A 175 4.62 18.51 -6.97
N VAL A 176 5.34 19.60 -7.20
CA VAL A 176 5.82 20.00 -8.53
C VAL A 176 6.81 18.96 -9.07
N SER A 177 7.79 18.54 -8.27
CA SER A 177 8.76 17.51 -8.65
C SER A 177 8.09 16.17 -8.93
N ARG A 178 7.02 15.81 -8.20
CA ARG A 178 6.24 14.59 -8.45
C ARG A 178 5.44 14.65 -9.76
N VAL A 179 4.87 15.80 -10.10
CA VAL A 179 4.16 15.99 -11.38
C VAL A 179 5.16 15.93 -12.54
N GLU A 180 6.32 16.58 -12.40
CA GLU A 180 7.39 16.53 -13.39
C GLU A 180 7.97 15.12 -13.54
N PHE A 181 8.19 14.41 -12.44
CA PHE A 181 8.61 13.02 -12.43
C PHE A 181 7.64 12.12 -13.21
N TRP A 182 6.32 12.21 -12.95
CA TRP A 182 5.36 11.38 -13.68
C TRP A 182 5.22 11.79 -15.14
N LYS A 183 5.34 13.08 -15.48
CA LYS A 183 5.42 13.53 -16.88
C LYS A 183 6.63 12.97 -17.60
N LEU A 184 7.80 12.94 -16.94
CA LEU A 184 9.03 12.37 -17.49
C LEU A 184 8.89 10.85 -17.67
N VAL A 185 8.37 10.15 -16.66
CA VAL A 185 8.09 8.71 -16.76
C VAL A 185 7.15 8.45 -17.93
N ASP A 186 6.01 9.14 -18.02
CA ASP A 186 5.02 8.97 -19.10
C ASP A 186 5.57 9.32 -20.49
N GLY A 187 6.52 10.26 -20.57
CA GLY A 187 7.24 10.60 -21.81
C GLY A 187 8.23 9.53 -22.26
N LEU A 188 8.73 8.69 -21.34
CA LEU A 188 9.65 7.61 -21.64
C LEU A 188 8.94 6.29 -21.97
N LEU A 189 7.65 6.17 -21.69
CA LEU A 189 6.83 5.00 -22.04
C LEU A 189 6.36 5.10 -23.49
N GLN A 190 6.68 4.08 -24.28
CA GLN A 190 6.55 4.08 -25.74
C GLN A 190 5.15 3.71 -26.23
N ASN A 191 4.40 2.92 -25.47
CA ASN A 191 3.12 2.41 -25.90
C ASN A 191 2.17 2.20 -24.72
N GLU A 192 0.91 1.88 -25.03
CA GLU A 192 -0.13 1.65 -24.03
C GLU A 192 0.17 0.45 -23.13
N ALA A 193 0.77 -0.61 -23.67
CA ALA A 193 1.17 -1.78 -22.90
C ALA A 193 2.17 -1.44 -21.78
N GLU A 194 3.13 -0.54 -22.06
CA GLU A 194 4.08 -0.05 -21.07
C GLU A 194 3.41 0.81 -19.99
N ARG A 195 2.47 1.70 -20.38
CA ARG A 195 1.69 2.53 -19.45
C ARG A 195 0.86 1.68 -18.51
N VAL A 196 0.18 0.66 -19.05
CA VAL A 196 -0.60 -0.31 -18.28
C VAL A 196 0.31 -1.09 -17.33
N ILE A 197 1.46 -1.60 -17.79
CA ILE A 197 2.40 -2.30 -16.91
C ILE A 197 2.90 -1.40 -15.79
N VAL A 198 3.25 -0.15 -16.08
CA VAL A 198 3.72 0.79 -15.06
C VAL A 198 2.62 1.05 -14.03
N ARG A 199 1.41 1.38 -14.49
CA ARG A 199 0.27 1.65 -13.60
C ARG A 199 -0.09 0.39 -12.79
N CYS A 200 -0.28 -0.75 -13.42
CA CYS A 200 -0.68 -1.97 -12.73
C CYS A 200 0.41 -2.48 -11.77
N SER A 201 1.67 -2.49 -12.21
CA SER A 201 2.78 -2.96 -11.35
C SER A 201 3.14 -1.97 -10.25
N PHE A 202 3.12 -0.65 -10.53
CA PHE A 202 3.67 0.37 -9.63
C PHE A 202 2.63 1.25 -8.93
N LEU A 203 1.39 1.31 -9.43
CA LEU A 203 0.31 2.00 -8.74
C LEU A 203 -0.63 1.02 -8.05
N LEU A 204 -1.06 -0.02 -8.77
CA LEU A 204 -2.01 -1.02 -8.26
C LEU A 204 -1.33 -2.20 -7.53
N GLY A 205 -0.02 -2.40 -7.76
CA GLY A 205 0.77 -3.47 -7.15
C GLY A 205 0.39 -4.87 -7.62
N MET A 206 -0.20 -4.99 -8.81
CA MET A 206 -0.56 -6.26 -9.43
C MET A 206 0.69 -7.09 -9.77
N LYS A 207 0.57 -8.42 -9.67
CA LYS A 207 1.61 -9.32 -10.15
C LYS A 207 1.50 -9.47 -11.67
N PRO A 208 2.60 -9.81 -12.39
CA PRO A 208 2.56 -9.99 -13.84
C PRO A 208 1.47 -10.96 -14.34
N GLY A 209 1.17 -12.01 -13.58
CA GLY A 209 0.06 -12.93 -13.89
C GLY A 209 -1.33 -12.26 -13.80
N ASP A 210 -1.56 -11.42 -12.79
CA ASP A 210 -2.81 -10.67 -12.64
C ASP A 210 -2.97 -9.63 -13.75
N ILE A 211 -1.86 -8.98 -14.14
CA ILE A 211 -1.84 -8.00 -15.26
C ILE A 211 -2.21 -8.68 -16.57
N PHE A 212 -1.62 -9.85 -16.83
CA PHE A 212 -1.94 -10.64 -18.02
C PHE A 212 -3.40 -11.10 -18.03
N ALA A 213 -3.93 -11.55 -16.89
CA ALA A 213 -5.32 -11.96 -16.77
C ALA A 213 -6.30 -10.80 -17.02
N GLU A 214 -6.00 -9.61 -16.49
CA GLU A 214 -6.86 -8.42 -16.62
C GLU A 214 -6.76 -7.77 -18.01
N ARG A 215 -5.58 -7.78 -18.63
CA ARG A 215 -5.30 -7.11 -19.91
C ARG A 215 -4.65 -8.03 -20.95
N SER A 216 -5.23 -9.22 -21.12
CA SER A 216 -4.80 -10.20 -22.13
C SER A 216 -4.94 -9.69 -23.57
N ASP A 217 -5.68 -8.61 -23.78
CA ASP A 217 -5.78 -7.90 -25.06
C ASP A 217 -4.47 -7.20 -25.47
N LEU A 218 -3.60 -6.87 -24.52
CA LEU A 218 -2.35 -6.13 -24.75
C LEU A 218 -1.09 -7.00 -24.76
N PHE A 219 -1.20 -8.27 -24.36
CA PHE A 219 -0.06 -9.14 -24.15
C PHE A 219 -0.33 -10.52 -24.74
N THR A 220 0.68 -11.09 -25.38
CA THR A 220 0.64 -12.43 -25.97
C THR A 220 0.76 -13.51 -24.90
N ASP A 221 1.63 -13.29 -23.91
CA ASP A 221 1.82 -14.18 -22.77
C ASP A 221 2.33 -13.45 -21.51
N ILE A 222 2.43 -14.17 -20.39
CA ILE A 222 2.93 -13.63 -19.12
C ILE A 222 4.43 -13.26 -19.20
N THR A 223 5.22 -13.97 -20.02
CA THR A 223 6.66 -13.71 -20.16
C THR A 223 6.93 -12.35 -20.83
N GLU A 224 6.05 -11.94 -21.74
CA GLU A 224 6.06 -10.62 -22.36
C GLU A 224 5.86 -9.51 -21.32
N VAL A 225 4.95 -9.71 -20.35
CA VAL A 225 4.75 -8.77 -19.23
C VAL A 225 6.04 -8.62 -18.40
N TYR A 226 6.74 -9.73 -18.13
CA TYR A 226 8.04 -9.70 -17.44
C TYR A 226 9.11 -8.98 -18.26
N ALA A 227 9.19 -9.24 -19.57
CA ALA A 227 10.17 -8.63 -20.47
C ALA A 227 9.96 -7.12 -20.58
N ILE A 228 8.72 -6.68 -20.83
CA ILE A 228 8.38 -5.25 -20.92
C ILE A 228 8.68 -4.54 -19.61
N LYS A 229 8.27 -5.12 -18.46
CA LYS A 229 8.56 -4.54 -17.13
C LYS A 229 10.06 -4.37 -16.90
N ARG A 230 10.88 -5.35 -17.28
CA ARG A 230 12.35 -5.25 -17.19
C ARG A 230 12.89 -4.13 -18.09
N ASN A 231 12.44 -4.05 -19.34
CA ASN A 231 12.90 -3.05 -20.30
C ASN A 231 12.54 -1.63 -19.87
N ILE A 232 11.33 -1.41 -19.33
CA ILE A 232 10.93 -0.15 -18.73
C ILE A 232 11.91 0.23 -17.60
N LEU A 233 12.13 -0.66 -16.62
CA LEU A 233 13.02 -0.36 -15.49
C LEU A 233 14.45 -0.05 -15.92
N VAL A 234 14.99 -0.78 -16.90
CA VAL A 234 16.33 -0.53 -17.44
C VAL A 234 16.41 0.85 -18.11
N ARG A 235 15.40 1.21 -18.90
CA ARG A 235 15.33 2.51 -19.59
C ARG A 235 15.17 3.66 -18.60
N LEU A 236 14.23 3.56 -17.65
CA LEU A 236 14.04 4.58 -16.62
C LEU A 236 15.31 4.80 -15.81
N ARG A 237 16.01 3.72 -15.43
CA ARG A 237 17.28 3.80 -14.68
C ARG A 237 18.40 4.48 -15.47
N ARG A 238 18.39 4.42 -16.80
CA ARG A 238 19.42 5.02 -17.67
C ARG A 238 19.12 6.47 -18.06
N ASN A 239 17.94 6.99 -17.73
CA ASN A 239 17.57 8.35 -18.08
C ASN A 239 18.27 9.35 -17.14
N PRO A 240 19.09 10.28 -17.66
CA PRO A 240 19.88 11.20 -16.84
C PRO A 240 19.02 12.24 -16.12
N GLU A 241 17.89 12.65 -16.68
CA GLU A 241 16.96 13.58 -16.02
C GLU A 241 16.30 12.93 -14.81
N LEU A 242 15.90 11.65 -14.90
CA LEU A 242 15.39 10.89 -13.75
C LEU A 242 16.47 10.61 -12.69
N GLN A 243 17.74 10.48 -13.09
CA GLN A 243 18.85 10.34 -12.16
C GLN A 243 19.15 11.64 -11.42
N GLY A 244 18.96 12.80 -12.06
CA GLY A 244 19.20 14.11 -11.44
C GLY A 244 18.08 14.62 -10.54
N LEU A 245 16.92 13.94 -10.52
CA LEU A 245 15.82 14.20 -9.60
C LEU A 245 15.95 13.42 -8.26
N TYR A 246 17.01 12.61 -8.11
CA TYR A 246 17.33 11.79 -6.94
C TYR A 246 18.78 12.04 -6.48
#